data_AF-X1C3T5-F1
#
_entry.id   AF-X1C3T5-F1
#
_cell.length_a   1.000
_cell.length_b   1.000
_cell.length_c   1.000
_cell.angle_alpha   90.00
_cell.angle_beta   90.00
_cell.angle_gamma   90.00
#
_symmetry.space_group_name_H-M   'P 1'
#
loop_
_entity.id
_entity.type
_entity.pdbx_description
1 polymer ?
#
loop_
_entity_poly.entity_id
_entity_poly.type
_entity_poly.pdbx_seq_one_letter_code
_entity_poly.pdbx_strand_id
1 'polypeptide(L)'
;GRGRAEEPKQEVATHLYPLLSSPIEEYCLALLLQHPELKYRQEGLSPEYFETSENREIFIAWQRSDKIESLKEGLDSATHEHLDSLLTRNLLSTKIEQKYAECALRLREKFLRSLATKIEAVLALEAQSGGRAADLAKLKEQGVEVNIQLGEVFAQKSRRRSEQRGVRK
;
A
#
# COMPACT_ATOMS: atom_id res chain seq x y z
N GLY A 1 5.79 40.46 43.12
CA GLY A 1 5.40 39.04 43.03
C GLY A 1 5.54 38.60 41.59
N ARG A 2 6.20 37.47 41.34
CA ARG A 2 6.52 36.97 39.98
C ARG A 2 5.25 36.47 39.31
N GLY A 3 4.88 37.04 38.16
CA GLY A 3 3.86 36.49 37.28
C GLY A 3 4.39 35.21 36.63
N ARG A 4 3.75 34.09 36.90
CA ARG A 4 4.03 32.81 36.25
C ARG A 4 3.53 32.88 34.81
N ALA A 5 4.41 32.56 33.86
CA ALA A 5 4.07 32.31 32.48
C ALA A 5 3.14 31.10 32.40
N GLU A 6 2.06 31.22 31.62
CA GLU A 6 1.32 30.05 31.16
C GLU A 6 2.11 29.41 30.01
N GLU A 7 2.57 28.18 30.21
CA GLU A 7 3.01 27.31 29.13
C GLU A 7 1.78 26.83 28.34
N PRO A 8 1.74 27.00 27.01
CA PRO A 8 0.72 26.35 26.21
C PRO A 8 1.02 24.84 26.11
N LYS A 9 0.08 24.04 26.63
CA LYS A 9 0.06 22.59 26.58
C LYS A 9 0.24 22.08 25.14
N GLN A 10 1.20 21.18 24.99
CA GLN A 10 1.43 20.37 23.80
C GLN A 10 0.23 19.42 23.57
N GLU A 11 -0.78 19.90 22.84
CA GLU A 11 -1.90 19.09 22.35
C GLU A 11 -2.03 19.28 20.83
N VAL A 12 -1.00 18.90 20.05
CA VAL A 12 -1.08 18.99 18.57
C VAL A 12 -0.58 17.73 17.86
N ALA A 13 0.13 16.82 18.54
CA ALA A 13 0.76 15.67 17.89
C ALA A 13 -0.20 14.50 17.57
N THR A 14 -1.35 14.40 18.23
CA THR A 14 -2.26 13.23 18.12
C THR A 14 -3.21 13.26 16.91
N HIS A 15 -3.33 14.39 16.20
CA HIS A 15 -4.28 14.53 15.10
C HIS A 15 -3.67 14.45 13.69
N LEU A 16 -2.34 14.29 13.58
CA LEU A 16 -1.65 14.18 12.29
C LEU A 16 -1.46 12.73 11.79
N TYR A 17 -1.57 11.75 12.68
CA TYR A 17 -1.46 10.32 12.34
C TYR A 17 -2.45 9.83 11.25
N PRO A 18 -3.68 10.35 11.12
CA PRO A 18 -4.60 9.90 10.07
C PRO A 18 -4.30 10.43 8.66
N LEU A 19 -3.42 11.44 8.51
CA LEU A 19 -3.19 12.08 7.20
C LEU A 19 -2.09 11.40 6.36
N LEU A 20 -1.25 10.59 7.00
CA LEU A 20 -0.16 9.81 6.36
C LEU A 20 -0.38 8.29 6.45
N SER A 21 -1.34 7.85 7.27
CA SER A 21 -1.72 6.45 7.39
C SER A 21 -2.51 6.01 6.16
N SER A 22 -2.10 4.88 5.59
CA SER A 22 -2.85 4.15 4.57
C SER A 22 -3.44 2.92 5.24
N PRO A 23 -4.71 2.96 5.71
CA PRO A 23 -5.29 1.87 6.51
C PRO A 23 -5.27 0.53 5.79
N ILE A 24 -5.28 0.55 4.46
CA ILE A 24 -5.21 -0.65 3.64
C ILE A 24 -3.80 -1.23 3.54
N GLU A 25 -2.78 -0.39 3.47
CA GLU A 25 -1.38 -0.83 3.49
C GLU A 25 -1.04 -1.43 4.84
N GLU A 26 -1.37 -0.73 5.93
CA GLU A 26 -1.15 -1.21 7.28
C GLU A 26 -1.92 -2.49 7.58
N TYR A 27 -3.18 -2.60 7.12
CA TYR A 27 -3.96 -3.82 7.30
C TYR A 27 -3.35 -4.98 6.49
N CYS A 28 -2.86 -4.72 5.28
CA CYS A 28 -2.17 -5.71 4.47
C CYS A 28 -0.86 -6.16 5.14
N LEU A 29 -0.06 -5.23 5.66
CA LEU A 29 1.18 -5.53 6.38
C LEU A 29 0.90 -6.31 7.66
N ALA A 30 -0.11 -5.91 8.44
CA ALA A 30 -0.48 -6.62 9.66
C ALA A 30 -0.87 -8.08 9.34
N LEU A 31 -1.61 -8.33 8.25
CA LEU A 31 -1.90 -9.70 7.80
C LEU A 31 -0.61 -10.46 7.48
N LEU A 32 0.32 -9.88 6.72
CA LEU A 32 1.58 -10.53 6.33
C LEU A 32 2.51 -10.82 7.52
N LEU A 33 2.53 -9.91 8.49
CA LEU A 33 3.36 -10.02 9.69
C LEU A 33 2.79 -11.05 10.68
N GLN A 34 1.47 -11.09 10.85
CA GLN A 34 0.81 -12.05 11.76
C GLN A 34 0.63 -13.44 11.13
N HIS A 35 0.68 -13.54 9.80
CA HIS A 35 0.50 -14.78 9.04
C HIS A 35 1.65 -15.00 8.05
N PRO A 36 2.85 -15.41 8.51
CA PRO A 36 4.00 -15.67 7.66
C PRO A 36 3.74 -16.72 6.57
N GLU A 37 2.75 -17.60 6.75
CA GLU A 37 2.28 -18.56 5.74
C GLU A 37 1.81 -17.90 4.44
N LEU A 38 1.46 -16.61 4.48
CA LEU A 38 1.09 -15.83 3.29
C LEU A 38 2.29 -15.50 2.40
N LYS A 39 3.53 -15.58 2.90
CA LYS A 39 4.75 -15.22 2.15
C LYS A 39 4.94 -16.01 0.87
N TYR A 40 4.51 -17.27 0.87
CA TYR A 40 4.65 -18.17 -0.28
C TYR A 40 3.51 -18.09 -1.27
N ARG A 41 2.52 -17.23 -1.02
CA ARG A 41 1.37 -17.10 -1.89
C ARG A 41 1.62 -16.10 -3.02
N GLN A 42 0.99 -16.38 -4.16
CA GLN A 42 1.23 -15.72 -5.44
C GLN A 42 0.23 -14.57 -5.67
N GLU A 43 0.05 -13.67 -4.71
CA GLU A 43 -0.84 -12.51 -4.84
C GLU A 43 -0.18 -11.36 -5.62
N GLY A 44 1.11 -11.47 -5.93
CA GLY A 44 1.83 -10.52 -6.79
C GLY A 44 1.97 -9.12 -6.17
N LEU A 45 2.08 -9.04 -4.84
CA LEU A 45 2.29 -7.78 -4.14
C LEU A 45 3.70 -7.23 -4.42
N SER A 46 3.74 -5.99 -4.90
CA SER A 46 4.97 -5.26 -5.21
C SER A 46 5.23 -4.19 -4.14
N PRO A 47 6.49 -3.91 -3.76
CA PRO A 47 6.83 -2.78 -2.88
C PRO A 47 6.27 -1.44 -3.38
N GLU A 48 6.13 -1.27 -4.69
CA GLU A 48 5.64 -0.08 -5.39
C GLU A 48 4.17 0.21 -5.09
N TYR A 49 3.44 -0.78 -4.57
CA TYR A 49 2.02 -0.61 -4.20
C TYR A 49 1.86 0.10 -2.85
N PHE A 50 2.94 0.26 -2.09
CA PHE A 50 2.95 0.97 -0.82
C PHE A 50 3.38 2.42 -1.06
N GLU A 51 2.49 3.37 -0.78
CA GLU A 51 2.77 4.80 -0.96
C GLU A 51 3.54 5.38 0.22
N THR A 52 3.31 4.87 1.43
CA THR A 52 4.05 5.28 2.63
C THR A 52 5.42 4.59 2.65
N SER A 53 6.50 5.38 2.78
CA SER A 53 7.88 4.87 2.80
C SER A 53 8.09 3.84 3.91
N GLU A 54 7.59 4.09 5.11
CA GLU A 54 7.68 3.18 6.26
C GLU A 54 7.03 1.83 5.95
N ASN A 55 5.82 1.83 5.39
CA ASN A 55 5.12 0.60 5.00
C ASN A 55 5.89 -0.17 3.92
N ARG A 56 6.46 0.54 2.95
CA ARG A 56 7.27 -0.05 1.88
C ARG A 56 8.55 -0.67 2.43
N GLU A 57 9.23 -0.02 3.36
CA GLU A 57 10.44 -0.53 4.00
C GLU A 57 10.15 -1.77 4.84
N ILE A 58 9.07 -1.76 5.63
CA ILE A 58 8.60 -2.95 6.37
C ILE A 58 8.32 -4.10 5.41
N PHE A 59 7.63 -3.85 4.29
CA PHE A 59 7.36 -4.89 3.29
C PHE A 59 8.64 -5.47 2.68
N ILE A 60 9.59 -4.61 2.28
CA ILE A 60 10.87 -5.04 1.70
C ILE A 60 11.68 -5.86 2.71
N ALA A 61 11.73 -5.43 3.97
CA ALA A 61 12.39 -6.15 5.04
C ALA A 61 11.72 -7.52 5.28
N TRP A 62 10.39 -7.56 5.29
CA TRP A 62 9.61 -8.79 5.45
C TRP A 62 9.83 -9.78 4.29
N GLN A 63 9.98 -9.30 3.05
CA GLN A 63 10.30 -10.17 1.92
C GLN A 63 11.68 -10.84 2.08
N ARG A 64 12.66 -10.14 2.66
CA ARG A 64 14.05 -10.61 2.82
C ARG A 64 14.24 -11.49 4.06
N SER A 65 13.41 -11.33 5.08
CA SER A 65 13.56 -12.03 6.36
C SER A 65 12.54 -13.17 6.51
N ASP A 66 12.98 -14.32 7.00
CA ASP A 66 12.08 -15.45 7.29
C ASP A 66 11.50 -15.40 8.71
N LYS A 67 12.04 -14.52 9.56
CA LYS A 67 11.63 -14.33 10.96
C LYS A 67 11.33 -12.86 11.22
N ILE A 68 10.28 -12.62 12.02
CA ILE A 68 9.86 -11.28 12.46
C ILE A 68 10.93 -10.63 13.35
N GLU A 69 11.68 -11.42 14.12
CA GLU A 69 12.76 -10.92 14.97
C GLU A 69 13.89 -10.28 14.16
N SER A 70 14.21 -10.86 13.01
CA SER A 70 15.23 -10.36 12.07
C SER A 70 14.75 -9.18 11.21
N LEU A 71 13.47 -8.83 11.29
CA LEU A 71 12.88 -7.72 10.53
C LEU A 71 13.34 -6.36 11.09
N LYS A 72 13.52 -6.26 12.42
CA LYS A 72 13.97 -5.04 13.09
C LYS A 72 15.42 -4.66 12.77
N GLU A 73 16.28 -5.64 12.48
CA GLU A 73 17.70 -5.40 12.19
C GLU A 73 17.93 -4.54 10.94
N GLY A 74 16.97 -4.53 10.01
CA GLY A 74 17.02 -3.76 8.76
C GLY A 74 16.20 -2.48 8.74
N LEU A 75 15.57 -2.11 9.87
CA LEU A 75 14.67 -0.95 9.97
C LEU A 75 15.24 0.09 10.93
N ASP A 76 14.92 1.36 10.73
CA ASP A 76 15.27 2.42 11.68
C ASP A 76 14.38 2.41 12.94
N SER A 77 14.79 3.17 13.96
CA SER A 77 14.09 3.23 15.24
C SER A 77 12.67 3.77 15.15
N ALA A 78 12.37 4.67 14.21
CA ALA A 78 11.02 5.22 14.04
C ALA A 78 10.08 4.15 13.45
N THR A 79 10.60 3.35 12.53
CA THR A 79 9.89 2.26 11.87
C THR A 79 9.69 1.06 12.80
N HIS A 80 10.51 0.90 13.84
CA HIS A 80 10.32 -0.14 14.87
C HIS A 80 9.02 0.06 15.65
N GLU A 81 8.70 1.29 16.06
CA GLU A 81 7.45 1.58 16.77
C GLU A 81 6.23 1.30 15.89
N HIS A 82 6.31 1.69 14.61
CA HIS A 82 5.26 1.40 13.64
C HIS A 82 5.08 -0.12 13.44
N LEU A 83 6.17 -0.87 13.27
CA LEU A 83 6.15 -2.32 13.16
C LEU A 83 5.48 -2.99 14.37
N ASP A 84 5.80 -2.55 15.59
CA ASP A 84 5.20 -3.08 16.81
C ASP A 84 3.69 -2.78 16.88
N SER A 85 3.26 -1.60 16.40
CA SER A 85 1.84 -1.26 16.28
C SER A 85 1.08 -2.19 15.31
N LEU A 86 1.72 -2.59 14.20
CA LEU A 86 1.14 -3.51 13.22
C LEU A 86 1.03 -4.94 13.76
N LEU A 87 2.03 -5.39 14.53
CA LEU A 87 2.04 -6.71 15.16
C LEU A 87 0.99 -6.86 16.25
N THR A 88 0.71 -5.78 16.98
CA THR A 88 -0.29 -5.77 18.07
C THR A 88 -1.72 -5.53 17.59
N ARG A 89 -1.91 -5.26 16.29
CA ARG A 89 -3.23 -4.96 15.71
C ARG A 89 -4.16 -6.17 15.81
N ASN A 90 -5.36 -5.96 16.33
CA ASN A 90 -6.35 -7.03 16.44
C ASN A 90 -6.98 -7.33 15.06
N LEU A 91 -6.55 -8.43 14.45
CA LEU A 91 -7.11 -8.93 13.20
C LEU A 91 -8.08 -10.08 13.46
N LEU A 92 -9.26 -10.00 12.85
CA LEU A 92 -10.18 -11.14 12.85
C LEU A 92 -9.54 -12.30 12.08
N SER A 93 -9.26 -13.41 12.76
CA SER A 93 -8.58 -14.60 12.22
C SER A 93 -9.38 -15.41 11.19
N THR A 94 -10.58 -14.95 10.83
CA THR A 94 -11.41 -15.63 9.84
C THR A 94 -11.06 -15.16 8.43
N LYS A 95 -10.90 -16.11 7.50
CA LYS A 95 -10.73 -15.84 6.06
C LYS A 95 -9.50 -14.97 5.72
N ILE A 96 -8.39 -15.20 6.43
CA ILE A 96 -7.13 -14.46 6.30
C ILE A 96 -6.65 -14.42 4.84
N GLU A 97 -6.61 -15.56 4.15
CA GLU A 97 -6.19 -15.65 2.75
C GLU A 97 -7.06 -14.79 1.82
N GLN A 98 -8.39 -14.83 2.02
CA GLN A 98 -9.33 -14.05 1.23
C GLN A 98 -9.12 -12.55 1.45
N LYS A 99 -8.94 -12.14 2.71
CA LYS A 99 -8.67 -10.75 3.09
C LYS A 99 -7.35 -10.27 2.50
N TYR A 100 -6.31 -11.08 2.61
CA TYR A 100 -5.00 -10.76 2.03
C TYR A 100 -5.10 -10.55 0.53
N ALA A 101 -5.73 -11.46 -0.20
CA ALA A 101 -5.91 -11.33 -1.64
C ALA A 101 -6.76 -10.12 -2.03
N GLU A 102 -7.77 -9.76 -1.23
CA GLU A 102 -8.55 -8.54 -1.43
C GLU A 102 -7.70 -7.28 -1.23
N CYS A 103 -6.86 -7.26 -0.18
CA CYS A 103 -5.93 -6.18 0.09
C CYS A 103 -4.92 -6.00 -1.04
N ALA A 104 -4.29 -7.09 -1.48
CA ALA A 104 -3.35 -7.08 -2.59
C ALA A 104 -3.98 -6.49 -3.87
N LEU A 105 -5.21 -6.90 -4.21
CA LEU A 105 -5.93 -6.37 -5.36
C LEU A 105 -6.29 -4.90 -5.24
N ARG A 106 -6.65 -4.43 -4.04
CA ARG A 106 -6.97 -3.03 -3.80
C ARG A 106 -5.72 -2.15 -3.82
N LEU A 107 -4.60 -2.63 -3.28
CA LEU A 107 -3.30 -1.95 -3.36
C LEU A 107 -2.83 -1.83 -4.80
N ARG A 108 -2.87 -2.94 -5.56
CA ARG A 108 -2.56 -2.94 -7.00
C ARG A 108 -3.45 -1.98 -7.78
N GLU A 109 -4.77 -1.99 -7.54
CA GLU A 109 -5.68 -1.05 -8.18
C GLU A 109 -5.32 0.42 -7.89
N LYS A 110 -5.09 0.75 -6.61
CA LYS A 110 -4.76 2.11 -6.18
C LYS A 110 -3.48 2.60 -6.87
N PHE A 111 -2.45 1.77 -6.88
CA PHE A 111 -1.20 2.05 -7.56
C PHE A 111 -1.40 2.31 -9.06
N LEU A 112 -2.11 1.41 -9.76
CA LEU A 112 -2.33 1.54 -11.21
C LEU A 112 -3.18 2.78 -11.55
N ARG A 113 -4.18 3.11 -10.74
CA ARG A 113 -4.95 4.36 -10.89
C ARG A 113 -4.06 5.59 -10.72
N SER A 114 -3.22 5.61 -9.68
CA SER A 114 -2.26 6.69 -9.43
C SER A 114 -1.28 6.85 -10.59
N LEU A 115 -0.80 5.72 -11.14
CA LEU A 115 0.10 5.72 -12.29
C LEU A 115 -0.59 6.23 -13.56
N ALA A 116 -1.83 5.81 -13.83
CA ALA A 116 -2.61 6.32 -14.96
C ALA A 116 -2.79 7.84 -14.89
N THR A 117 -3.18 8.37 -13.72
CA THR A 117 -3.31 9.82 -13.51
C THR A 117 -2.00 10.56 -13.75
N LYS A 118 -0.85 10.00 -13.29
CA LYS A 118 0.47 10.59 -13.51
C LYS A 118 0.83 10.62 -15.00
N ILE A 119 0.56 9.55 -15.74
CA ILE A 119 0.81 9.48 -17.18
C ILE A 119 -0.05 10.51 -17.92
N GLU A 120 -1.33 10.61 -17.60
CA GLU A 120 -2.24 11.61 -18.18
C GLU A 120 -1.77 13.04 -17.92
N ALA A 121 -1.34 13.33 -16.69
CA ALA A 121 -0.81 14.64 -16.31
C ALA A 121 0.46 14.99 -17.12
N VAL A 122 1.40 14.04 -17.26
CA VAL A 122 2.61 14.25 -18.07
C VAL A 122 2.26 14.44 -19.54
N LEU A 123 1.35 13.65 -20.10
CA LEU A 123 0.88 13.82 -21.49
C LEU A 123 0.25 15.20 -21.72
N ALA A 124 -0.54 15.69 -20.77
CA ALA A 124 -1.16 17.01 -20.85
C ALA A 124 -0.12 18.15 -20.79
N LEU A 125 0.95 17.99 -20.00
CA LEU A 125 2.07 18.93 -19.95
C LEU A 125 2.87 18.93 -21.26
N GLU A 126 3.22 17.75 -21.78
CA GLU A 126 3.95 17.61 -23.05
C GLU A 126 3.16 18.17 -24.26
N ALA A 127 1.84 18.05 -24.24
CA ALA A 127 0.99 18.64 -25.28
C ALA A 127 1.03 20.18 -25.29
N GLN A 128 1.26 20.81 -24.13
CA GLN A 128 1.37 22.26 -24.00
C GLN A 128 2.79 22.77 -24.31
N SER A 129 3.82 21.98 -23.97
CA SER A 129 5.23 22.36 -24.17
C SER A 129 5.80 21.99 -25.54
N GLY A 130 5.04 21.29 -26.39
CA GLY A 130 5.51 20.85 -27.70
C GLY A 130 6.51 19.69 -27.61
N GLY A 131 6.21 18.72 -26.74
CA GLY A 131 7.03 17.54 -26.49
C GLY A 131 7.47 16.76 -27.73
N ARG A 132 8.57 16.03 -27.62
CA ARG A 132 9.11 15.21 -28.72
C ARG A 132 8.14 14.07 -29.06
N ALA A 133 7.86 13.88 -30.35
CA ALA A 133 6.91 12.87 -30.82
C ALA A 133 7.21 11.44 -30.33
N ALA A 134 8.50 11.08 -30.22
CA ALA A 134 8.92 9.76 -29.73
C ALA A 134 8.60 9.57 -28.22
N ASP A 135 8.81 10.60 -27.41
CA ASP A 135 8.57 10.54 -25.96
C ASP A 135 7.06 10.49 -25.67
N LEU A 136 6.26 11.25 -26.44
CA LEU A 136 4.79 11.18 -26.43
C LEU A 136 4.26 9.79 -26.82
N ALA A 137 4.83 9.16 -27.83
CA ALA A 137 4.42 7.82 -28.26
C ALA A 137 4.66 6.78 -27.15
N LYS A 138 5.84 6.83 -26.51
CA LYS A 138 6.18 5.94 -25.40
C LYS A 138 5.27 6.14 -24.18
N LEU A 139 4.97 7.38 -23.82
CA LEU A 139 4.05 7.68 -22.71
C LEU A 139 2.62 7.17 -22.98
N LYS A 140 2.14 7.30 -24.22
CA LYS A 140 0.84 6.73 -24.62
C LYS A 140 0.82 5.21 -24.51
N GLU A 141 1.87 4.55 -24.97
CA GLU A 141 2.02 3.09 -24.85
C GLU A 141 2.00 2.65 -23.37
N GLN A 142 2.73 3.34 -22.50
CA GLN A 142 2.70 3.10 -21.06
C GLN A 142 1.28 3.28 -20.48
N GLY A 143 0.55 4.30 -20.91
CA GLY A 143 -0.84 4.52 -20.48
C GLY A 143 -1.77 3.38 -20.90
N VAL A 144 -1.62 2.86 -22.12
CA VAL A 144 -2.37 1.69 -22.60
C VAL A 144 -2.06 0.46 -21.75
N GLU A 145 -0.79 0.20 -21.47
CA GLU A 145 -0.36 -0.93 -20.65
C GLU A 145 -0.94 -0.88 -19.23
N VAL A 146 -0.90 0.29 -18.58
CA VAL A 146 -1.51 0.48 -17.24
C VAL A 146 -3.01 0.20 -17.27
N ASN A 147 -3.71 0.62 -18.32
CA ASN A 147 -5.14 0.36 -18.49
C ASN A 147 -5.45 -1.13 -18.70
N ILE A 148 -4.60 -1.86 -19.42
CA ILE A 148 -4.72 -3.32 -19.55
C ILE A 148 -4.61 -3.98 -18.17
N GLN A 149 -3.61 -3.61 -17.38
CA GLN A 149 -3.42 -4.15 -16.03
C GLN A 149 -4.58 -3.79 -15.08
N LEU A 150 -5.19 -2.61 -15.22
CA LEU A 150 -6.43 -2.28 -14.49
C LEU A 150 -7.59 -3.19 -14.88
N GLY A 151 -7.73 -3.49 -16.17
CA GLY A 151 -8.71 -4.46 -16.69
C GLY A 151 -8.55 -5.84 -16.06
N GLU A 152 -7.31 -6.32 -15.90
CA GLU A 152 -7.02 -7.58 -15.21
C GLU A 152 -7.47 -7.55 -13.75
N VAL A 153 -7.20 -6.46 -13.03
CA VAL A 153 -7.62 -6.31 -11.64
C VAL A 153 -9.14 -6.37 -11.51
N PHE A 154 -9.87 -5.71 -12.41
CA PHE A 154 -11.34 -5.77 -12.42
C PHE A 154 -11.86 -7.17 -12.74
N ALA A 155 -11.24 -7.87 -13.70
CA ALA A 155 -11.57 -9.26 -14.01
C ALA A 155 -11.35 -10.17 -12.79
N GLN A 156 -10.21 -10.02 -12.09
CA GLN A 156 -9.91 -10.79 -10.87
C GLN A 156 -10.91 -10.52 -9.74
N LYS A 157 -11.27 -9.24 -9.50
CA LYS A 157 -12.28 -8.88 -8.50
C LYS A 157 -13.66 -9.47 -8.82
N SER A 158 -14.05 -9.46 -10.10
CA SER A 158 -15.33 -10.03 -10.56
C SER A 158 -15.40 -11.55 -10.36
N ARG A 159 -14.32 -12.27 -10.74
CA ARG A 159 -14.20 -13.72 -10.53
C ARG A 159 -14.33 -14.08 -9.05
N ARG A 160 -13.56 -13.43 -8.18
CA ARG A 160 -13.59 -13.67 -6.72
C ARG A 160 -14.95 -13.37 -6.10
N ARG A 161 -15.66 -12.32 -6.55
CA ARG A 161 -17.03 -12.02 -6.07
C ARG A 161 -18.01 -13.12 -6.47
N SER A 162 -17.84 -13.71 -7.65
CA SER A 162 -18.69 -14.78 -8.16
C SER A 162 -18.45 -16.09 -7.39
N GLU A 163 -17.19 -16.44 -7.13
CA GLU A 163 -16.79 -17.60 -6.32
C GLU A 163 -17.36 -17.51 -4.89
N GLN A 164 -17.25 -16.34 -4.25
CA GLN A 164 -17.79 -16.11 -2.90
C GLN A 164 -19.33 -16.25 -2.83
N ARG A 165 -20.03 -15.98 -3.93
CA ARG A 165 -21.49 -16.15 -4.04
C ARG A 165 -21.89 -17.59 -4.33
N GLY A 166 -21.07 -18.34 -5.07
CA GLY A 166 -21.29 -19.76 -5.36
C GLY A 166 -21.10 -20.68 -4.15
N VAL A 167 -20.19 -20.34 -3.24
CA VAL A 167 -19.91 -21.11 -1.99
C VAL A 167 -21.02 -20.97 -0.94
N ARG A 168 -21.98 -20.05 -1.13
CA ARG A 168 -23.10 -19.81 -0.21
C ARG A 168 -24.39 -20.56 -0.58
N LYS A 169 -24.35 -21.47 -1.56
CA LYS A 169 -25.49 -22.31 -1.97
C LYS A 169 -25.34 -23.74 -1.51
#